data_AF-A0A345CX39-F1
#
_entry.id   AF-A0A345CX39-F1
#
_cell.length_a   1.000
_cell.length_b   1.000
_cell.length_c   1.000
_cell.angle_alpha   90.00
_cell.angle_beta   90.00
_cell.angle_gamma   90.00
#
_symmetry.space_group_name_H-M   'P 1'
#
loop_
_entity.id
_entity.type
_entity.pdbx_description
1 polymer ?
#
loop_
_entity_poly.entity_id
_entity_poly.type
_entity_poly.pdbx_seq_one_letter_code
_entity_poly.pdbx_strand_id
1 'polypeptide(L)'
;MADFQHGKAAQRWWQPKSTQRWLQQARECGEVDYTQVAGLKIQGLRHTWQHFSQRSYEDDCHADFARFIHEGGGGLFWQGTFDALHSAMLREDASRWVWPIWPTELQDVHSEQVQQFCQQNEDDVYFWLWLQWLANWQFDECWQLSQQLKMPPGLYRDLAVGVAEGGARAWCDRELYYSQVSVGAPTDILGPAACRAARYGRASMATVYRFDVCQYGQPWCAAHRSRYVDVAPVVDTERRNCQFRRVRLLPVDDLLAILALESHRNQCMVIGEDLGTVPVEIVAKLRDSGIYSWKVFYFEQDDKERYCSPSDWPRQSMASATPHDLPTLRAFWTRRRPVAGRDTGRLPGPGHFACPLSAGPDKNR
;
A
#
# COMPACT_ATOMS: atom_id res chain seq x y z
N MET A 1 22.44 -8.19 8.21
CA MET A 1 22.36 -7.64 9.58
C MET A 1 23.41 -8.30 10.44
N ALA A 2 24.29 -7.49 11.06
CA ALA A 2 25.36 -7.99 11.91
C ALA A 2 24.83 -8.83 13.08
N ASP A 3 23.71 -8.43 13.70
CA ASP A 3 23.14 -9.14 14.85
C ASP A 3 22.65 -10.56 14.51
N PHE A 4 22.13 -10.77 13.29
CA PHE A 4 21.73 -12.11 12.84
C PHE A 4 22.95 -12.99 12.61
N GLN A 5 24.03 -12.43 12.04
CA GLN A 5 25.27 -13.17 11.73
C GLN A 5 26.06 -13.53 13.00
N HIS A 6 26.13 -12.61 13.97
CA HIS A 6 26.88 -12.80 15.22
C HIS A 6 26.04 -13.44 16.34
N GLY A 7 24.71 -13.42 16.23
CA GLY A 7 23.80 -13.98 17.21
C GLY A 7 23.85 -15.51 17.27
N LYS A 8 24.34 -16.07 18.39
CA LYS A 8 24.41 -17.53 18.59
C LYS A 8 23.06 -18.22 18.44
N ALA A 9 21.98 -17.61 18.96
CA ALA A 9 20.62 -18.15 18.86
C ALA A 9 20.13 -18.18 17.40
N ALA A 10 20.32 -17.07 16.67
CA ALA A 10 19.96 -16.97 15.25
C ALA A 10 20.71 -18.00 14.39
N GLN A 11 22.02 -18.16 14.60
CA GLN A 11 22.81 -19.16 13.88
C GLN A 11 22.42 -20.59 14.24
N ARG A 12 22.12 -20.89 15.52
CA ARG A 12 21.63 -22.22 15.91
C ARG A 12 20.28 -22.58 15.26
N TRP A 13 19.42 -21.59 15.02
CA TRP A 13 18.17 -21.78 14.29
C TRP A 13 18.37 -21.87 12.76
N TRP A 14 19.34 -21.13 12.22
CA TRP A 14 19.58 -21.04 10.77
C TRP A 14 20.29 -22.26 10.18
N GLN A 15 21.32 -22.78 10.86
CA GLN A 15 22.20 -23.84 10.34
C GLN A 15 21.55 -25.23 10.15
N PRO A 16 20.58 -25.67 10.97
CA PRO A 16 19.94 -26.97 10.81
C PRO A 16 19.34 -27.21 9.42
N LYS A 17 19.45 -28.45 8.92
CA LYS A 17 18.89 -28.87 7.62
C LYS A 17 17.38 -28.64 7.51
N SER A 18 16.63 -28.66 8.62
CA SER A 18 15.20 -28.39 8.63
C SER A 18 14.87 -26.97 8.14
N THR A 19 15.52 -25.97 8.72
CA THR A 19 15.34 -24.56 8.35
C THR A 19 15.78 -24.31 6.91
N GLN A 20 16.92 -24.87 6.50
CA GLN A 20 17.42 -24.76 5.13
C GLN A 20 16.47 -25.41 4.11
N ARG A 21 15.83 -26.53 4.44
CA ARG A 21 14.82 -27.16 3.57
C ARG A 21 13.59 -26.28 3.39
N TRP A 22 13.06 -25.69 4.46
CA TRP A 22 11.92 -24.77 4.35
C TRP A 22 12.26 -23.52 3.54
N LEU A 23 13.46 -22.97 3.71
CA LEU A 23 13.94 -21.86 2.87
C LEU A 23 14.01 -22.26 1.39
N GLN A 24 14.57 -23.43 1.10
CA GLN A 24 14.68 -23.93 -0.26
C GLN A 24 13.30 -24.10 -0.91
N GLN A 25 12.35 -24.71 -0.19
CA GLN A 25 10.96 -24.85 -0.64
C GLN A 25 10.31 -23.49 -0.95
N ALA A 26 10.46 -22.52 -0.05
CA ALA A 26 9.92 -21.17 -0.26
C ALA A 26 10.51 -20.48 -1.50
N ARG A 27 11.79 -20.74 -1.82
CA ARG A 27 12.50 -20.15 -2.97
C ARG A 27 12.21 -20.84 -4.30
N GLU A 28 11.93 -22.14 -4.26
CA GLU A 28 11.62 -22.96 -5.44
C GLU A 28 10.14 -22.91 -5.83
N CYS A 29 9.27 -22.41 -4.95
CA CYS A 29 7.86 -22.25 -5.23
C CYS A 29 7.63 -21.27 -6.40
N GLY A 30 6.78 -21.67 -7.35
CA GLY A 30 6.41 -20.82 -8.50
C GLY A 30 5.50 -19.64 -8.15
N GLU A 31 4.93 -19.64 -6.96
CA GLU A 31 4.14 -18.56 -6.37
C GLU A 31 4.72 -18.19 -4.99
N VAL A 32 4.48 -16.97 -4.53
CA VAL A 32 4.98 -16.52 -3.22
C VAL A 32 4.18 -17.19 -2.09
N ASP A 33 4.82 -18.06 -1.31
CA ASP A 33 4.26 -18.57 -0.05
C ASP A 33 4.47 -17.54 1.07
N TYR A 34 3.51 -16.63 1.22
CA TYR A 34 3.55 -15.58 2.24
C TYR A 34 3.68 -16.14 3.66
N THR A 35 2.99 -17.23 3.98
CA THR A 35 2.98 -17.82 5.32
C THR A 35 4.36 -18.38 5.67
N GLN A 36 4.96 -19.15 4.76
CA GLN A 36 6.27 -19.73 5.00
C GLN A 36 7.37 -18.66 5.06
N VAL A 37 7.35 -17.69 4.13
CA VAL A 37 8.34 -16.60 4.11
C VAL A 37 8.23 -15.72 5.35
N ALA A 38 7.01 -15.31 5.73
CA ALA A 38 6.79 -14.51 6.93
C ALA A 38 7.20 -15.28 8.18
N GLY A 39 6.83 -16.56 8.30
CA GLY A 39 7.23 -17.42 9.41
C GLY A 39 8.75 -17.53 9.56
N LEU A 40 9.48 -17.78 8.46
CA LEU A 40 10.94 -17.83 8.46
C LEU A 40 11.55 -16.49 8.87
N LYS A 41 11.09 -15.38 8.28
CA LYS A 41 11.63 -14.04 8.58
C LYS A 41 11.38 -13.65 10.03
N ILE A 42 10.15 -13.76 10.52
CA ILE A 42 9.80 -13.38 11.89
C ILE A 42 10.57 -14.23 12.90
N GLN A 43 10.68 -15.55 12.71
CA GLN A 43 11.48 -16.40 13.60
C GLN A 43 12.97 -15.98 13.64
N GLY A 44 13.59 -15.78 12.47
CA GLY A 44 14.98 -15.33 12.39
C GLY A 44 15.19 -13.94 13.00
N LEU A 45 14.26 -13.03 12.78
CA LEU A 45 14.31 -11.67 13.31
C LEU A 45 14.08 -11.64 14.83
N ARG A 46 13.25 -12.52 15.39
CA ARG A 46 13.09 -12.66 16.86
C ARG A 46 14.40 -13.08 17.54
N HIS A 47 15.13 -14.03 16.95
CA HIS A 47 16.46 -14.38 17.44
C HIS A 47 17.48 -13.26 17.29
N THR A 48 17.31 -12.42 16.26
CA THR A 48 18.17 -11.24 16.03
C THR A 48 17.90 -10.16 17.07
N TRP A 49 16.61 -9.91 17.35
CA TRP A 49 16.16 -8.96 18.36
C TRP A 49 16.72 -9.25 19.74
N GLN A 50 16.74 -10.52 20.16
CA GLN A 50 17.33 -10.93 21.44
C GLN A 50 18.79 -10.48 21.62
N HIS A 51 19.53 -10.35 20.52
CA HIS A 51 20.90 -9.86 20.54
C HIS A 51 20.95 -8.33 20.42
N PHE A 52 20.13 -7.74 19.55
CA PHE A 52 20.05 -6.30 19.37
C PHE A 52 19.60 -5.56 20.63
N SER A 53 18.59 -6.08 21.34
CA SER A 53 18.04 -5.47 22.56
C SER A 53 19.01 -5.46 23.76
N GLN A 54 20.12 -6.19 23.66
CA GLN A 54 21.19 -6.22 24.67
C GLN A 54 22.34 -5.26 24.35
N ARG A 55 22.30 -4.56 23.20
CA ARG A 55 23.31 -3.57 22.84
C ARG A 55 23.31 -2.41 23.84
N SER A 56 24.49 -1.80 24.01
CA SER A 56 24.62 -0.60 24.83
C SER A 56 23.81 0.54 24.22
N TYR A 57 23.28 1.44 25.06
CA TYR A 57 22.68 2.70 24.60
C TYR A 57 23.69 3.62 23.87
N GLU A 58 24.98 3.40 24.08
CA GLU A 58 26.08 4.09 23.39
C GLU A 58 26.34 3.53 21.98
N ASP A 59 25.70 2.41 21.59
CA ASP A 59 25.80 1.85 20.24
C ASP A 59 25.01 2.73 19.26
N ASP A 60 25.65 3.13 18.15
CA ASP A 60 25.05 4.02 17.17
C ASP A 60 23.75 3.47 16.57
N CYS A 61 23.65 2.16 16.34
CA CYS A 61 22.41 1.55 15.83
C CYS A 61 21.29 1.61 16.87
N HIS A 62 21.61 1.41 18.14
CA HIS A 62 20.63 1.49 19.22
C HIS A 62 20.16 2.94 19.43
N ALA A 63 21.07 3.92 19.36
CA ALA A 63 20.75 5.34 19.42
C ALA A 63 19.88 5.78 18.23
N ASP A 64 20.18 5.31 17.01
CA ASP A 64 19.37 5.59 15.82
C ASP A 64 17.96 5.00 15.93
N PHE A 65 17.83 3.77 16.44
CA PHE A 65 16.53 3.16 16.71
C PHE A 65 15.71 3.97 17.74
N ALA A 66 16.34 4.42 18.83
CA ALA A 66 15.68 5.24 19.84
C ALA A 66 15.20 6.59 19.25
N ARG A 67 16.03 7.22 18.40
CA ARG A 67 15.64 8.43 17.66
C ARG A 67 14.47 8.17 16.72
N PHE A 68 14.48 7.06 15.98
CA PHE A 68 13.39 6.68 15.09
C PHE A 68 12.06 6.51 15.84
N ILE A 69 12.08 5.89 17.02
CA ILE A 69 10.89 5.80 17.88
C ILE A 69 10.43 7.18 18.31
N HIS A 70 11.35 8.03 18.77
CA HIS A 70 11.04 9.37 19.23
C HIS A 70 10.40 10.23 18.13
N GLU A 71 10.98 10.23 16.92
CA GLU A 71 10.49 10.97 15.76
C GLU A 71 9.18 10.40 15.22
N GLY A 72 9.00 9.08 15.25
CA GLY A 72 7.76 8.42 14.81
C GLY A 72 6.57 8.63 15.75
N GLY A 73 6.83 8.94 17.02
CA GLY A 73 5.81 9.32 18.01
C GLY A 73 4.68 8.31 18.17
N GLY A 74 3.48 8.81 18.49
CA GLY A 74 2.31 7.97 18.78
C GLY A 74 1.85 7.10 17.60
N GLY A 75 1.99 7.59 16.35
CA GLY A 75 1.59 6.84 15.17
C GLY A 75 2.41 5.55 15.01
N LEU A 76 3.73 5.66 15.14
CA LEU A 76 4.63 4.51 15.08
C LEU A 76 4.41 3.58 16.28
N PHE A 77 4.26 4.12 17.49
CA PHE A 77 3.97 3.34 18.69
C PHE A 77 2.73 2.47 18.52
N TRP A 78 1.62 3.04 18.04
CA TRP A 78 0.38 2.29 17.83
C TRP A 78 0.46 1.25 16.71
N GLN A 79 1.29 1.47 15.68
CA GLN A 79 1.57 0.44 14.69
C GLN A 79 2.27 -0.78 15.33
N GLY A 80 3.32 -0.55 16.13
CA GLY A 80 4.03 -1.61 16.84
C GLY A 80 3.13 -2.36 17.84
N THR A 81 2.32 -1.62 18.60
CA THR A 81 1.35 -2.20 19.54
C THR A 81 0.28 -3.01 18.82
N PHE A 82 -0.24 -2.52 17.70
CA PHE A 82 -1.23 -3.26 16.91
C PHE A 82 -0.67 -4.60 16.41
N ASP A 83 0.55 -4.60 15.87
CA ASP A 83 1.16 -5.84 15.37
C ASP A 83 1.46 -6.84 16.50
N ALA A 84 1.86 -6.36 17.69
CA ALA A 84 2.02 -7.17 18.90
C ALA A 84 0.70 -7.82 19.33
N LEU A 85 -0.36 -7.00 19.48
CA LEU A 85 -1.71 -7.47 19.82
C LEU A 85 -2.24 -8.45 18.78
N HIS A 86 -2.12 -8.13 17.50
CA HIS A 86 -2.58 -8.98 16.42
C HIS A 86 -1.88 -10.34 16.43
N SER A 87 -0.56 -10.36 16.65
CA SER A 87 0.20 -11.60 16.80
C SER A 87 -0.20 -12.40 18.05
N ALA A 88 -0.62 -11.74 19.14
CA ALA A 88 -1.14 -12.42 20.32
C ALA A 88 -2.54 -13.01 20.05
N MET A 89 -3.43 -12.23 19.42
CA MET A 89 -4.80 -12.64 19.10
C MET A 89 -4.83 -13.84 18.16
N LEU A 90 -4.00 -13.84 17.11
CA LEU A 90 -3.91 -14.97 16.18
C LEU A 90 -3.35 -16.25 16.84
N ARG A 91 -2.49 -16.12 17.85
CA ARG A 91 -1.97 -17.28 18.61
C ARG A 91 -3.04 -17.88 19.53
N GLU A 92 -3.89 -17.05 20.11
CA GLU A 92 -5.00 -17.49 20.94
C GLU A 92 -6.10 -18.12 20.09
N ASP A 93 -6.48 -17.45 19.00
CA ASP A 93 -7.51 -17.91 18.07
C ASP A 93 -7.28 -17.33 16.66
N ALA A 94 -7.03 -18.21 15.69
CA ALA A 94 -6.83 -17.85 14.29
C ALA A 94 -8.05 -17.13 13.66
N SER A 95 -9.23 -17.22 14.27
CA SER A 95 -10.41 -16.48 13.84
C SER A 95 -10.30 -14.97 14.10
N ARG A 96 -9.39 -14.51 14.97
CA ARG A 96 -9.22 -13.11 15.38
C ARG A 96 -8.27 -12.30 14.47
N TRP A 97 -8.47 -12.39 13.17
CA TRP A 97 -7.59 -11.81 12.14
C TRP A 97 -7.74 -10.30 11.89
N VAL A 98 -8.69 -9.62 12.56
CA VAL A 98 -8.88 -8.15 12.51
C VAL A 98 -9.38 -7.62 13.84
N TRP A 99 -9.11 -6.35 14.15
CA TRP A 99 -9.49 -5.78 15.45
C TRP A 99 -11.00 -5.74 15.77
N PRO A 100 -11.95 -5.58 14.82
CA PRO A 100 -13.38 -5.55 15.16
C PRO A 100 -13.93 -6.87 15.71
N ILE A 101 -13.17 -7.96 15.60
CA ILE A 101 -13.51 -9.28 16.14
C ILE A 101 -12.62 -9.69 17.32
N TRP A 102 -11.75 -8.80 17.79
CA TRP A 102 -11.04 -8.97 19.07
C TRP A 102 -12.01 -8.78 20.25
N PRO A 103 -11.65 -9.23 21.47
CA PRO A 103 -12.36 -8.85 22.69
C PRO A 103 -12.63 -7.34 22.74
N THR A 104 -13.82 -6.95 23.18
CA THR A 104 -14.31 -5.56 23.15
C THR A 104 -13.34 -4.60 23.84
N GLU A 105 -12.70 -5.06 24.91
CA GLU A 105 -11.74 -4.31 25.72
C GLU A 105 -10.44 -3.99 24.97
N LEU A 106 -10.12 -4.71 23.89
CA LEU A 106 -8.94 -4.49 23.06
C LEU A 106 -9.25 -3.69 21.78
N GLN A 107 -10.52 -3.35 21.55
CA GLN A 107 -10.94 -2.61 20.36
C GLN A 107 -10.72 -1.10 20.48
N ASP A 108 -10.60 -0.58 21.70
CA ASP A 108 -10.26 0.81 21.98
C ASP A 108 -8.79 0.92 22.38
N VAL A 109 -8.02 1.68 21.61
CA VAL A 109 -6.59 1.92 21.84
C VAL A 109 -6.31 2.59 23.20
N HIS A 110 -7.29 3.31 23.74
CA HIS A 110 -7.18 4.01 25.02
C HIS A 110 -7.65 3.19 26.22
N SER A 111 -8.13 1.96 26.02
CA SER A 111 -8.62 1.13 27.11
C SER A 111 -7.51 0.78 28.11
N GLU A 112 -7.91 0.51 29.36
CA GLU A 112 -6.99 0.05 30.40
C GLU A 112 -6.33 -1.28 29.99
N GLN A 113 -7.04 -2.16 29.30
CA GLN A 113 -6.54 -3.47 28.88
C GLN A 113 -5.44 -3.35 27.81
N VAL A 114 -5.57 -2.42 26.87
CA VAL A 114 -4.51 -2.15 25.89
C VAL A 114 -3.29 -1.55 26.57
N GLN A 115 -3.47 -0.63 27.52
CA GLN A 115 -2.37 -0.06 28.30
C GLN A 115 -1.66 -1.15 29.13
N GLN A 116 -2.41 -2.03 29.77
CA GLN A 116 -1.87 -3.17 30.52
C GLN A 116 -1.10 -4.12 29.60
N PHE A 117 -1.65 -4.41 28.41
CA PHE A 117 -0.97 -5.23 27.42
C PHE A 117 0.38 -4.62 27.02
N CYS A 118 0.43 -3.32 26.75
CA CYS A 118 1.67 -2.62 26.39
C CYS A 118 2.72 -2.73 27.49
N GLN A 119 2.33 -2.57 28.76
CA GLN A 119 3.25 -2.69 29.91
C GLN A 119 3.74 -4.12 30.10
N GLN A 120 2.86 -5.11 29.96
CA GLN A 120 3.21 -6.52 30.16
C GLN A 120 4.01 -7.12 28.99
N ASN A 121 3.86 -6.56 27.78
CA ASN A 121 4.45 -7.07 26.55
C ASN A 121 5.36 -6.02 25.90
N GLU A 122 6.03 -5.18 26.70
CA GLU A 122 6.87 -4.08 26.22
C GLU A 122 7.93 -4.57 25.23
N ASP A 123 8.68 -5.64 25.55
CA ASP A 123 9.67 -6.22 24.65
C ASP A 123 9.06 -6.67 23.30
N ASP A 124 7.81 -7.16 23.31
CA ASP A 124 7.11 -7.56 22.10
C ASP A 124 6.75 -6.36 21.24
N VAL A 125 6.23 -5.29 21.85
CA VAL A 125 5.94 -4.02 21.16
C VAL A 125 7.22 -3.44 20.55
N TYR A 126 8.30 -3.39 21.32
CA TYR A 126 9.60 -2.88 20.83
C TYR A 126 10.18 -3.73 19.71
N PHE A 127 9.98 -5.04 19.71
CA PHE A 127 10.34 -5.88 18.56
C PHE A 127 9.64 -5.42 17.28
N TRP A 128 8.33 -5.16 17.33
CA TRP A 128 7.58 -4.71 16.15
C TRP A 128 7.97 -3.30 15.71
N LEU A 129 8.27 -2.40 16.66
CA LEU A 129 8.86 -1.08 16.35
C LEU A 129 10.23 -1.22 15.68
N TRP A 130 11.06 -2.14 16.16
CA TRP A 130 12.36 -2.44 15.58
C TRP A 130 12.24 -2.97 14.15
N LEU A 131 11.21 -3.76 13.84
CA LEU A 131 10.95 -4.17 12.45
C LEU A 131 10.62 -2.98 11.53
N GLN A 132 9.85 -2.00 12.02
CA GLN A 132 9.57 -0.77 11.27
C GLN A 132 10.86 0.04 11.03
N TRP A 133 11.71 0.15 12.05
CA TRP A 133 13.03 0.80 11.93
C TRP A 133 13.92 0.09 10.91
N LEU A 134 14.01 -1.24 10.97
CA LEU A 134 14.79 -2.02 10.01
C LEU A 134 14.29 -1.85 8.58
N ALA A 135 12.97 -1.83 8.37
CA ALA A 135 12.40 -1.61 7.06
C ALA A 135 12.72 -0.21 6.54
N ASN A 136 12.62 0.82 7.40
CA ASN A 136 12.99 2.19 7.06
C ASN A 136 14.47 2.30 6.70
N TRP A 137 15.35 1.71 7.51
CA TRP A 137 16.80 1.72 7.30
C TRP A 137 17.20 1.03 6.00
N GLN A 138 16.68 -0.17 5.72
CA GLN A 138 16.97 -0.88 4.46
C GLN A 138 16.42 -0.15 3.23
N PHE A 139 15.29 0.53 3.36
CA PHE A 139 14.74 1.34 2.28
C PHE A 139 15.60 2.59 2.02
N ASP A 140 16.09 3.25 3.07
CA ASP A 140 17.06 4.34 2.94
C ASP A 140 18.35 3.87 2.25
N GLU A 141 18.92 2.72 2.61
CA GLU A 141 20.10 2.18 1.91
C GLU A 141 19.87 2.03 0.39
N CYS A 142 18.68 1.60 -0.02
CA CYS A 142 18.31 1.52 -1.43
C CYS A 142 18.22 2.91 -2.09
N TRP A 143 17.69 3.90 -1.36
CA TRP A 143 17.65 5.28 -1.83
C TRP A 143 19.06 5.86 -1.97
N GLN A 144 19.93 5.74 -0.96
CA GLN A 144 21.31 6.23 -1.01
C GLN A 144 22.05 5.64 -2.21
N LEU A 145 21.88 4.34 -2.47
CA LEU A 145 22.45 3.70 -3.64
C LEU A 145 21.95 4.34 -4.94
N SER A 146 20.65 4.62 -5.06
CA SER A 146 20.09 5.29 -6.25
C SER A 146 20.68 6.70 -6.47
N GLN A 147 20.96 7.43 -5.39
CA GLN A 147 21.57 8.77 -5.43
C GLN A 147 23.05 8.70 -5.81
N GLN A 148 23.80 7.74 -5.25
CA GLN A 148 25.20 7.48 -5.62
C GLN A 148 25.33 7.13 -7.11
N LEU A 149 24.37 6.36 -7.63
CA LEU A 149 24.26 6.02 -9.05
C LEU A 149 23.69 7.15 -9.91
N LYS A 150 23.31 8.28 -9.31
CA LYS A 150 22.77 9.48 -9.97
C LYS A 150 21.58 9.14 -10.86
N MET A 151 20.66 8.30 -10.38
CA MET A 151 19.47 7.89 -11.11
C MET A 151 18.35 8.93 -10.94
N PRO A 152 17.93 9.66 -11.99
CA PRO A 152 16.67 10.39 -11.96
C PRO A 152 15.50 9.47 -12.40
N PRO A 153 14.41 9.32 -11.62
CA PRO A 153 14.19 9.88 -10.28
C PRO A 153 14.92 9.10 -9.16
N GLY A 154 15.23 7.81 -9.35
CA GLY A 154 15.84 6.97 -8.32
C GLY A 154 14.85 5.91 -7.88
N LEU A 155 14.18 6.11 -6.75
CA LEU A 155 13.06 5.25 -6.32
C LEU A 155 11.70 5.86 -6.70
N TYR A 156 10.79 4.98 -7.15
CA TYR A 156 9.40 5.28 -7.50
C TYR A 156 8.46 4.44 -6.62
N ARG A 157 7.68 5.10 -5.75
CA ARG A 157 6.75 4.44 -4.81
C ARG A 157 5.29 4.58 -5.26
N ASP A 158 4.45 3.64 -4.83
CA ASP A 158 3.01 3.61 -5.08
C ASP A 158 2.22 3.76 -3.77
N LEU A 159 1.37 4.78 -3.68
CA LEU A 159 0.49 5.04 -2.54
C LEU A 159 -0.91 4.52 -2.81
N ALA A 160 -1.31 3.56 -1.97
CA ALA A 160 -2.66 3.03 -1.95
C ALA A 160 -3.69 4.09 -1.54
N VAL A 161 -4.93 3.89 -1.97
CA VAL A 161 -6.06 4.82 -1.71
C VAL A 161 -6.46 4.99 -0.26
N GLY A 162 -6.17 3.98 0.55
CA GLY A 162 -6.75 3.87 1.87
C GLY A 162 -6.28 2.63 2.59
N VAL A 163 -6.77 2.52 3.81
CA VAL A 163 -6.38 1.50 4.79
C VAL A 163 -7.54 0.55 5.07
N ALA A 164 -7.24 -0.71 5.32
CA ALA A 164 -8.25 -1.69 5.67
C ALA A 164 -8.99 -1.26 6.96
N GLU A 165 -10.32 -1.45 6.99
CA GLU A 165 -11.16 -1.18 8.18
C GLU A 165 -10.65 -1.90 9.43
N GLY A 166 -10.10 -3.10 9.27
CA GLY A 166 -9.53 -3.90 10.34
C GLY A 166 -8.04 -3.67 10.63
N GLY A 167 -7.41 -2.63 10.07
CA GLY A 167 -5.98 -2.35 10.24
C GLY A 167 -5.65 -1.38 11.38
N ALA A 168 -4.35 -1.27 11.71
CA ALA A 168 -3.82 -0.43 12.79
C ALA A 168 -4.30 1.01 12.75
N ARG A 169 -4.33 1.61 11.56
CA ARG A 169 -4.71 3.01 11.40
C ARG A 169 -6.20 3.27 11.70
N ALA A 170 -7.08 2.34 11.29
CA ALA A 170 -8.50 2.42 11.62
C ALA A 170 -8.78 2.11 13.10
N TRP A 171 -7.88 1.36 13.75
CA TRP A 171 -7.93 1.06 15.17
C TRP A 171 -7.51 2.26 16.04
N CYS A 172 -6.37 2.91 15.75
CA CYS A 172 -5.86 3.99 16.58
C CYS A 172 -6.53 5.36 16.33
N ASP A 173 -7.01 5.62 15.12
CA ASP A 173 -7.56 6.92 14.73
C ASP A 173 -9.02 6.81 14.23
N ARG A 174 -9.82 6.00 14.93
CA ARG A 174 -11.17 5.59 14.50
C ARG A 174 -12.09 6.76 14.11
N GLU A 175 -12.00 7.90 14.80
CA GLU A 175 -12.83 9.09 14.51
C GLU A 175 -12.55 9.71 13.14
N LEU A 176 -11.36 9.46 12.60
CA LEU A 176 -11.03 9.90 11.26
C LEU A 176 -11.77 9.01 10.26
N TYR A 177 -12.04 7.75 10.58
CA TYR A 177 -12.56 6.76 9.65
C TYR A 177 -14.10 6.59 9.67
N TYR A 178 -14.79 6.79 8.55
CA TYR A 178 -16.21 6.42 8.42
C TYR A 178 -16.36 4.91 8.16
N SER A 179 -16.76 4.13 9.17
CA SER A 179 -16.91 2.67 9.07
C SER A 179 -18.16 2.19 8.31
N GLN A 180 -19.19 3.04 8.21
CA GLN A 180 -20.46 2.68 7.54
C GLN A 180 -20.40 2.79 6.01
N VAL A 181 -19.27 3.26 5.47
CA VAL A 181 -19.10 3.63 4.07
C VAL A 181 -17.94 2.83 3.49
N SER A 182 -18.03 2.46 2.22
CA SER A 182 -16.92 1.83 1.49
C SER A 182 -16.55 2.63 0.26
N VAL A 183 -15.25 2.78 0.01
CA VAL A 183 -14.74 3.32 -1.26
C VAL A 183 -14.93 2.26 -2.35
N GLY A 184 -15.25 2.68 -3.56
CA GLY A 184 -15.43 1.80 -4.71
C GLY A 184 -15.41 2.57 -6.02
N ALA A 185 -15.56 1.85 -7.12
CA ALA A 185 -15.68 2.42 -8.46
C ALA A 185 -17.07 2.11 -9.03
N PRO A 186 -17.68 3.04 -9.80
CA PRO A 186 -18.88 2.74 -10.57
C PRO A 186 -18.58 1.67 -11.65
N THR A 187 -19.62 1.13 -12.27
CA THR A 187 -19.47 0.24 -13.43
C THR A 187 -18.76 0.95 -14.59
N ASP A 188 -17.81 0.28 -15.23
CA ASP A 188 -17.12 0.79 -16.42
C ASP A 188 -16.99 -0.30 -17.51
N ILE A 189 -16.32 0.04 -18.62
CA ILE A 189 -16.17 -0.82 -19.80
C ILE A 189 -15.39 -2.11 -19.48
N LEU A 190 -14.42 -2.07 -18.56
CA LEU A 190 -13.56 -3.18 -18.19
C LEU A 190 -14.10 -3.96 -16.98
N GLY A 191 -14.83 -3.28 -16.09
CA GLY A 191 -15.54 -3.78 -14.93
C GLY A 191 -17.05 -3.56 -15.05
N PRO A 192 -17.79 -4.44 -15.77
CA PRO A 192 -19.24 -4.29 -15.97
C PRO A 192 -20.07 -4.46 -14.68
N ALA A 193 -19.44 -4.86 -13.58
CA ALA A 193 -20.03 -4.85 -12.25
C ALA A 193 -19.34 -3.77 -11.40
N ALA A 194 -20.11 -3.01 -10.63
CA ALA A 194 -19.56 -2.03 -9.70
C ALA A 194 -18.60 -2.73 -8.74
N CYS A 195 -17.36 -2.25 -8.68
CA CYS A 195 -16.33 -2.86 -7.88
C CYS A 195 -16.26 -2.20 -6.50
N ARG A 196 -16.43 -3.02 -5.47
CA ARG A 196 -16.03 -2.65 -4.11
C ARG A 196 -14.50 -2.77 -4.05
N ALA A 197 -13.80 -1.63 -4.09
CA ALA A 197 -12.48 -1.59 -3.46
C ALA A 197 -12.74 -2.01 -1.99
N ALA A 198 -11.88 -2.84 -1.39
CA ALA A 198 -12.11 -3.48 -0.07
C ALA A 198 -12.79 -2.59 0.99
N ARG A 199 -13.32 -3.14 2.09
CA ARG A 199 -13.86 -2.29 3.18
C ARG A 199 -12.74 -1.41 3.75
N TYR A 200 -12.58 -0.24 3.17
CA TYR A 200 -11.66 0.80 3.55
C TYR A 200 -12.46 1.72 4.45
N GLY A 201 -12.05 1.86 5.71
CA GLY A 201 -12.53 2.97 6.53
C GLY A 201 -12.11 4.26 5.82
N ARG A 202 -12.97 5.28 5.79
CA ARG A 202 -12.63 6.56 5.16
C ARG A 202 -12.07 7.56 6.17
N ALA A 203 -10.77 7.84 6.16
CA ALA A 203 -10.18 8.90 6.99
C ALA A 203 -10.77 10.29 6.65
N SER A 204 -10.82 11.18 7.63
CA SER A 204 -11.04 12.61 7.41
C SER A 204 -9.82 13.12 6.66
N MET A 205 -10.05 13.82 5.57
CA MET A 205 -9.02 14.00 4.55
C MET A 205 -7.95 15.03 4.93
N ALA A 206 -8.25 15.92 5.88
CA ALA A 206 -7.25 16.76 6.55
C ALA A 206 -6.18 15.92 7.27
N THR A 207 -6.44 14.63 7.48
CA THR A 207 -5.52 13.66 8.07
C THR A 207 -4.71 12.92 7.02
N VAL A 208 -5.31 12.45 5.92
CA VAL A 208 -4.58 11.66 4.90
C VAL A 208 -3.40 12.44 4.33
N TYR A 209 -3.60 13.73 4.03
CA TYR A 209 -2.53 14.59 3.49
C TYR A 209 -1.53 15.08 4.56
N ARG A 210 -1.99 15.28 5.80
CA ARG A 210 -1.14 15.76 6.90
C ARG A 210 -0.31 14.64 7.53
N PHE A 211 -0.67 13.38 7.32
CA PHE A 211 0.02 12.24 7.91
C PHE A 211 0.91 11.48 6.90
N ASP A 212 0.44 11.16 5.67
CA ASP A 212 1.27 10.35 4.76
C ASP A 212 2.35 11.15 4.01
N VAL A 213 2.17 12.46 3.84
CA VAL A 213 3.19 13.31 3.21
C VAL A 213 4.10 14.02 4.23
N CYS A 214 3.62 14.26 5.46
CA CYS A 214 4.37 15.02 6.47
C CYS A 214 4.90 14.22 7.68
N GLN A 215 4.32 13.08 8.11
CA GLN A 215 4.84 12.39 9.31
C GLN A 215 6.10 11.56 9.02
N TYR A 216 6.18 10.94 7.84
CA TYR A 216 7.41 10.33 7.38
C TYR A 216 8.19 11.33 6.55
N GLY A 217 8.57 12.48 7.10
CA GLY A 217 9.34 13.54 6.43
C GLY A 217 10.70 13.06 5.90
N GLN A 218 10.65 12.16 4.93
CA GLN A 218 11.68 11.26 4.52
C GLN A 218 11.80 11.45 3.00
N PRO A 219 12.82 12.20 2.55
CA PRO A 219 13.00 12.61 1.16
C PRO A 219 13.40 11.46 0.22
N TRP A 220 13.20 10.20 0.62
CA TRP A 220 13.67 8.99 -0.07
C TRP A 220 12.98 8.67 -1.39
N CYS A 221 12.16 9.58 -1.91
CA CYS A 221 11.35 9.32 -3.08
C CYS A 221 11.40 10.54 -3.98
N ALA A 222 11.90 10.35 -5.19
CA ALA A 222 11.90 11.40 -6.19
C ALA A 222 10.67 11.34 -7.09
N ALA A 223 9.92 10.23 -7.10
CA ALA A 223 8.67 10.09 -7.83
C ALA A 223 7.61 9.27 -7.06
N HIS A 224 6.39 9.79 -6.95
CA HIS A 224 5.31 9.17 -6.20
C HIS A 224 4.09 8.92 -7.10
N ARG A 225 3.59 7.68 -7.12
CA ARG A 225 2.28 7.36 -7.73
C ARG A 225 1.20 7.50 -6.69
N SER A 226 0.23 8.36 -6.93
CA SER A 226 -1.01 8.37 -6.16
C SER A 226 -2.08 7.67 -6.99
N ARG A 227 -2.65 6.59 -6.46
CA ARG A 227 -3.70 5.84 -7.17
C ARG A 227 -5.02 6.61 -7.36
N TYR A 228 -5.18 7.79 -6.76
CA TYR A 228 -6.47 8.46 -6.70
C TYR A 228 -6.29 9.99 -6.69
N VAL A 229 -6.14 10.58 -7.87
CA VAL A 229 -6.61 11.96 -8.05
C VAL A 229 -7.97 11.91 -8.68
N ASP A 230 -8.98 11.58 -7.87
CA ASP A 230 -10.34 11.73 -8.34
C ASP A 230 -11.30 12.21 -7.25
N VAL A 231 -12.14 13.14 -7.69
CA VAL A 231 -13.32 13.65 -7.01
C VAL A 231 -14.44 12.62 -7.28
N ALA A 232 -14.19 11.38 -6.88
CA ALA A 232 -15.03 10.24 -7.20
C ALA A 232 -16.00 9.87 -6.05
N PRO A 233 -17.16 9.32 -6.38
CA PRO A 233 -18.28 9.06 -5.47
C PRO A 233 -18.01 8.15 -4.29
N VAL A 234 -18.67 8.46 -3.18
CA VAL A 234 -18.64 7.69 -1.95
C VAL A 234 -19.85 6.77 -1.91
N VAL A 235 -19.64 5.45 -1.99
CA VAL A 235 -20.76 4.50 -1.98
C VAL A 235 -21.21 4.23 -0.54
N ASP A 236 -22.39 4.75 -0.19
CA ASP A 236 -23.14 4.34 0.99
C ASP A 236 -23.76 2.95 0.74
N THR A 237 -23.31 1.94 1.50
CA THR A 237 -23.74 0.54 1.34
C THR A 237 -24.48 0.03 2.57
N GLU A 238 -25.61 0.61 2.92
CA GLU A 238 -26.51 0.04 3.94
C GLU A 238 -27.18 -1.29 3.51
N ARG A 239 -27.04 -1.73 2.25
CA ARG A 239 -27.62 -2.99 1.77
C ARG A 239 -26.63 -3.75 0.90
N ARG A 240 -26.64 -5.09 0.96
CA ARG A 240 -25.75 -6.04 0.26
C ARG A 240 -25.75 -5.97 -1.28
N ASN A 241 -26.34 -4.92 -1.86
CA ASN A 241 -26.33 -4.62 -3.29
C ASN A 241 -25.56 -3.33 -3.50
N CYS A 242 -24.56 -3.34 -4.39
CA CYS A 242 -23.77 -2.17 -4.77
C CYS A 242 -24.66 -1.18 -5.56
N GLN A 243 -25.57 -0.48 -4.86
CA GLN A 243 -26.34 0.62 -5.42
C GLN A 243 -25.65 1.91 -5.04
N PHE A 244 -25.16 2.60 -6.07
CA PHE A 244 -24.54 3.90 -5.96
C PHE A 244 -25.53 4.92 -5.40
N ARG A 245 -25.19 5.59 -4.29
CA ARG A 245 -26.10 6.51 -3.60
C ARG A 245 -25.71 7.99 -3.66
N ARG A 246 -24.42 8.37 -3.62
CA ARG A 246 -24.02 9.78 -3.64
C ARG A 246 -22.53 10.02 -3.96
N VAL A 247 -22.22 11.11 -4.66
CA VAL A 247 -20.84 11.62 -4.76
C VAL A 247 -20.57 12.56 -3.59
N ARG A 248 -19.43 12.43 -2.89
CA ARG A 248 -18.99 13.42 -1.91
C ARG A 248 -17.83 14.21 -2.49
N LEU A 249 -18.06 15.50 -2.73
CA LEU A 249 -17.02 16.40 -3.21
C LEU A 249 -15.96 16.61 -2.12
N LEU A 250 -14.71 16.65 -2.59
CA LEU A 250 -13.51 16.87 -1.80
C LEU A 250 -13.01 18.31 -2.07
N PRO A 251 -12.44 19.05 -1.11
CA PRO A 251 -11.76 20.33 -1.35
C PRO A 251 -10.49 20.15 -2.22
N VAL A 252 -10.67 19.82 -3.49
CA VAL A 252 -9.60 19.39 -4.40
C VAL A 252 -8.49 20.43 -4.55
N ASP A 253 -8.83 21.72 -4.55
CA ASP A 253 -7.86 22.79 -4.71
C ASP A 253 -6.90 22.87 -3.52
N ASP A 254 -7.41 22.78 -2.28
CA ASP A 254 -6.57 22.77 -1.08
C ASP A 254 -5.67 21.53 -1.04
N LEU A 255 -6.19 20.38 -1.46
CA LEU A 255 -5.42 19.13 -1.48
C LEU A 255 -4.29 19.17 -2.50
N LEU A 256 -4.56 19.66 -3.71
CA LEU A 256 -3.55 19.81 -4.75
C LEU A 256 -2.48 20.82 -4.32
N ALA A 257 -2.87 21.91 -3.64
CA ALA A 257 -1.93 22.89 -3.10
C ALA A 257 -1.02 22.27 -2.02
N ILE A 258 -1.58 21.50 -1.08
CA ILE A 258 -0.79 20.78 -0.06
C ILE A 258 0.13 19.74 -0.71
N LEU A 259 -0.37 18.97 -1.67
CA LEU A 259 0.40 17.97 -2.39
C LEU A 259 1.58 18.60 -3.15
N ALA A 260 1.35 19.73 -3.82
CA ALA A 260 2.41 20.48 -4.50
C ALA A 260 3.43 21.05 -3.52
N LEU A 261 2.98 21.59 -2.37
CA LEU A 261 3.87 22.10 -1.33
C LEU A 261 4.79 20.99 -0.81
N GLU A 262 4.23 19.84 -0.45
CA GLU A 262 4.99 18.74 0.12
C GLU A 262 5.84 18.02 -0.94
N SER A 263 5.38 17.94 -2.19
CA SER A 263 6.19 17.53 -3.35
C SER A 263 7.44 18.40 -3.48
N HIS A 264 7.28 19.73 -3.40
CA HIS A 264 8.40 20.67 -3.47
C HIS A 264 9.34 20.55 -2.26
N ARG A 265 8.81 20.45 -1.04
CA ARG A 265 9.62 20.29 0.18
C ARG A 265 10.48 19.02 0.15
N ASN A 266 9.97 17.95 -0.43
CA ASN A 266 10.65 16.64 -0.48
C ASN A 266 11.40 16.39 -1.79
N GLN A 267 11.37 17.33 -2.75
CA GLN A 267 11.94 17.14 -4.09
C GLN A 267 11.41 15.85 -4.76
N CYS A 268 10.11 15.60 -4.58
CA CYS A 268 9.42 14.38 -4.99
C CYS A 268 8.38 14.71 -6.05
N MET A 269 8.61 14.36 -7.32
CA MET A 269 7.61 14.55 -8.37
C MET A 269 6.40 13.64 -8.14
N VAL A 270 5.24 14.05 -8.64
CA VAL A 270 3.99 13.29 -8.45
C VAL A 270 3.47 12.81 -9.80
N ILE A 271 3.09 11.54 -9.85
CA ILE A 271 2.41 10.88 -10.97
C ILE A 271 1.02 10.48 -10.48
N GLY A 272 -0.01 11.08 -11.08
CA GLY A 272 -1.39 10.68 -10.84
C GLY A 272 -1.73 9.46 -11.67
N GLU A 273 -2.29 8.43 -11.04
CA GLU A 273 -3.04 7.43 -11.79
C GLU A 273 -4.40 8.04 -12.19
N ASP A 274 -4.46 8.56 -13.41
CA ASP A 274 -5.67 9.16 -14.00
C ASP A 274 -6.31 8.21 -15.03
N LEU A 275 -6.44 6.93 -14.65
CA LEU A 275 -7.09 5.91 -15.48
C LEU A 275 -8.61 5.90 -15.26
N GLY A 276 -9.35 5.58 -16.32
CA GLY A 276 -10.81 5.52 -16.30
C GLY A 276 -11.47 6.86 -16.65
N THR A 277 -12.66 7.09 -16.12
CA THR A 277 -13.46 8.28 -16.43
C THR A 277 -13.11 9.44 -15.50
N VAL A 278 -12.08 10.21 -15.86
CA VAL A 278 -11.67 11.40 -15.09
C VAL A 278 -12.37 12.65 -15.63
N PRO A 279 -13.03 13.46 -14.79
CA PRO A 279 -13.67 14.71 -15.24
C PRO A 279 -12.66 15.67 -15.88
N VAL A 280 -13.07 16.33 -16.97
CA VAL A 280 -12.18 17.24 -17.75
C VAL A 280 -11.58 18.36 -16.89
N GLU A 281 -12.35 18.87 -15.93
CA GLU A 281 -11.89 19.88 -14.96
C GLU A 281 -10.75 19.38 -14.07
N ILE A 282 -10.75 18.10 -13.70
CA ILE A 282 -9.71 17.48 -12.87
C ILE A 282 -8.45 17.26 -13.70
N VAL A 283 -8.59 16.85 -14.97
CA VAL A 283 -7.44 16.71 -15.88
C VAL A 283 -6.66 18.02 -16.03
N ALA A 284 -7.37 19.16 -16.13
CA ALA A 284 -6.74 20.48 -16.18
C ALA A 284 -6.04 20.82 -14.86
N LYS A 285 -6.74 20.69 -13.72
CA LYS A 285 -6.17 20.98 -12.40
C LYS A 285 -4.92 20.14 -12.08
N LEU A 286 -4.94 18.86 -12.43
CA LEU A 286 -3.80 17.95 -12.32
C LEU A 286 -2.58 18.46 -13.09
N ARG A 287 -2.80 18.80 -14.36
CA ARG A 287 -1.75 19.31 -15.24
C ARG A 287 -1.18 20.60 -14.70
N ASP A 288 -2.03 21.55 -14.33
CA ASP A 288 -1.65 22.88 -13.85
C ASP A 288 -0.94 22.82 -12.49
N SER A 289 -1.21 21.78 -11.70
CA SER A 289 -0.49 21.48 -10.45
C SER A 289 0.84 20.75 -10.64
N GLY A 290 1.28 20.53 -11.89
CA GLY A 290 2.54 19.85 -12.21
C GLY A 290 2.51 18.34 -12.01
N ILE A 291 1.33 17.73 -11.86
CA ILE A 291 1.18 16.28 -11.68
C ILE A 291 1.25 15.59 -13.04
N TYR A 292 2.08 14.56 -13.15
CA TYR A 292 2.24 13.77 -14.36
C TYR A 292 1.05 12.81 -14.52
N SER A 293 0.47 12.77 -15.71
CA SER A 293 -0.55 11.79 -16.09
C SER A 293 0.09 10.41 -16.29
N TRP A 294 -0.71 9.33 -16.28
CA TRP A 294 -0.25 8.00 -16.65
C TRP A 294 -1.00 7.45 -17.86
N LYS A 295 -0.23 7.09 -18.89
CA LYS A 295 -0.74 6.59 -20.16
C LYS A 295 -0.38 5.12 -20.33
N VAL A 296 -1.41 4.29 -20.50
CA VAL A 296 -1.28 2.84 -20.64
C VAL A 296 -1.56 2.50 -22.09
N PHE A 297 -0.57 1.93 -22.78
CA PHE A 297 -0.62 1.59 -24.20
C PHE A 297 -1.94 0.94 -24.63
N TYR A 298 -2.49 0.02 -23.83
CA TYR A 298 -3.75 -0.66 -24.16
C TYR A 298 -4.96 0.26 -24.34
N PHE A 299 -4.96 1.43 -23.70
CA PHE A 299 -6.08 2.37 -23.67
C PHE A 299 -5.89 3.58 -24.60
N GLU A 300 -4.67 3.82 -25.08
CA GLU A 300 -4.35 4.97 -25.93
C GLU A 300 -4.74 4.71 -27.40
N GLN A 301 -6.05 4.74 -27.65
CA GLN A 301 -6.67 4.58 -28.97
C GLN A 301 -7.46 5.84 -29.36
N ASP A 302 -7.28 6.31 -30.59
CA ASP A 302 -8.05 7.41 -31.17
C ASP A 302 -9.47 6.96 -31.52
N ASP A 303 -9.58 5.74 -32.06
CA ASP A 303 -10.82 5.03 -32.38
C ASP A 303 -10.59 3.52 -32.28
N LYS A 304 -11.61 2.70 -32.59
CA LYS A 304 -11.56 1.24 -32.45
C LYS A 304 -10.45 0.54 -33.25
N GLU A 305 -9.85 1.22 -34.24
CA GLU A 305 -8.90 0.61 -35.18
C GLU A 305 -7.52 1.27 -35.13
N ARG A 306 -7.38 2.43 -34.45
CA ARG A 306 -6.16 3.22 -34.46
C ARG A 306 -5.68 3.59 -33.06
N TYR A 307 -4.40 3.33 -32.83
CA TYR A 307 -3.68 3.79 -31.65
C TYR A 307 -3.20 5.23 -31.83
N CYS A 308 -3.18 5.99 -30.74
CA CYS A 308 -2.63 7.34 -30.71
C CYS A 308 -1.17 7.32 -31.19
N SER A 309 -0.78 8.28 -32.03
CA SER A 309 0.63 8.44 -32.40
C SER A 309 1.48 8.72 -31.16
N PRO A 310 2.70 8.17 -31.03
CA PRO A 310 3.60 8.50 -29.93
C PRO A 310 3.89 10.00 -29.79
N SER A 311 3.81 10.77 -30.89
CA SER A 311 3.97 12.23 -30.88
C SER A 311 2.86 12.98 -30.14
N ASP A 312 1.69 12.35 -30.03
CA ASP A 312 0.47 12.98 -29.53
C ASP A 312 0.28 12.71 -28.03
N TRP A 313 1.15 11.89 -27.44
CA TRP A 313 1.16 11.63 -26.02
C TRP A 313 1.57 12.89 -25.25
N PRO A 314 0.87 13.25 -24.16
CA PRO A 314 1.21 14.43 -23.38
C PRO A 314 2.63 14.34 -22.83
N ARG A 315 3.44 15.40 -22.99
CA ARG A 315 4.81 15.45 -22.44
C ARG A 315 4.86 15.27 -20.92
N GLN A 316 3.87 15.81 -20.21
CA GLN A 316 3.73 15.65 -18.75
C GLN A 316 2.98 14.35 -18.44
N SER A 317 3.55 13.21 -18.87
CA SER A 317 3.01 11.90 -18.56
C SER A 317 4.09 10.83 -18.43
N MET A 318 3.75 9.76 -17.72
CA MET A 318 4.48 8.50 -17.73
C MET A 318 3.78 7.55 -18.70
N ALA A 319 4.56 6.87 -19.55
CA ALA A 319 4.07 5.85 -20.46
C ALA A 319 4.36 4.45 -19.94
N SER A 320 3.39 3.54 -19.99
CA SER A 320 3.61 2.12 -19.71
C SER A 320 2.87 1.22 -20.70
N ALA A 321 3.38 0.01 -20.89
CA ALA A 321 2.72 -0.98 -21.72
C ALA A 321 1.46 -1.55 -21.04
N THR A 322 1.59 -1.95 -19.77
CA THR A 322 0.52 -2.56 -18.98
C THR A 322 0.77 -2.35 -17.48
N PRO A 323 -0.26 -2.05 -16.67
CA PRO A 323 -0.20 -2.09 -15.21
C PRO A 323 -0.19 -3.52 -14.66
N HIS A 324 -0.01 -3.68 -13.35
CA HIS A 324 -0.14 -4.96 -12.66
C HIS A 324 -1.59 -5.51 -12.66
N ASP A 325 -2.59 -4.66 -12.89
CA ASP A 325 -4.01 -5.04 -12.96
C ASP A 325 -4.44 -5.60 -14.34
N LEU A 326 -3.57 -5.53 -15.36
CA LEU A 326 -3.87 -5.95 -16.73
C LEU A 326 -2.95 -7.06 -17.22
N PRO A 327 -3.35 -7.80 -18.28
CA PRO A 327 -2.53 -8.87 -18.83
C PRO A 327 -1.16 -8.38 -19.31
N THR A 328 -0.15 -9.25 -19.24
CA THR A 328 1.15 -9.02 -19.89
C THR A 328 0.98 -8.84 -21.40
N LEU A 329 1.93 -8.18 -22.07
CA LEU A 329 1.92 -7.99 -23.53
C LEU A 329 1.75 -9.31 -24.28
N ARG A 330 2.40 -10.38 -23.83
CA ARG A 330 2.26 -11.73 -24.42
C ARG A 330 0.83 -12.24 -24.28
N ALA A 331 0.23 -12.11 -23.11
CA ALA A 331 -1.14 -12.58 -22.87
C ALA A 331 -2.15 -11.77 -23.71
N PHE A 332 -1.99 -10.45 -23.74
CA PHE A 332 -2.76 -9.54 -24.60
C PHE A 332 -2.67 -9.94 -26.08
N TRP A 333 -1.45 -10.10 -26.61
CA TRP A 333 -1.22 -10.41 -28.03
C TRP A 333 -1.76 -11.78 -28.44
N THR A 334 -1.58 -12.79 -27.59
CA THR A 334 -2.03 -14.17 -27.88
C THR A 334 -3.52 -14.38 -27.60
N ARG A 335 -4.24 -13.35 -27.13
CA ARG A 335 -5.62 -13.44 -26.61
C ARG A 335 -5.77 -14.57 -25.58
N ARG A 336 -4.68 -14.92 -24.88
CA ARG A 336 -4.73 -15.91 -23.81
C ARG A 336 -5.40 -15.23 -22.63
N ARG A 337 -6.51 -15.82 -22.16
CA ARG A 337 -7.09 -15.41 -20.88
C ARG A 337 -5.98 -15.46 -19.82
N PRO A 338 -5.93 -14.49 -18.89
CA PRO A 338 -5.19 -14.68 -17.67
C PRO A 338 -5.59 -16.04 -17.10
N VAL A 339 -4.63 -16.94 -16.90
CA VAL A 339 -4.88 -18.17 -16.14
C VAL A 339 -5.02 -17.68 -14.70
N ALA A 340 -6.22 -17.22 -14.33
CA ALA A 340 -6.54 -17.00 -12.94
C ALA A 340 -6.43 -18.37 -12.28
N GLY A 341 -5.53 -18.50 -11.30
CA GLY A 341 -5.49 -19.65 -10.43
C GLY A 341 -6.90 -19.85 -9.85
N ARG A 342 -7.51 -20.98 -10.23
CA ARG A 342 -8.90 -21.37 -9.96
C ARG A 342 -9.95 -20.48 -10.60
N ASP A 343 -10.85 -21.15 -11.31
CA ASP A 343 -12.08 -20.64 -11.90
C ASP A 343 -12.93 -19.94 -10.82
N THR A 344 -12.75 -18.63 -10.63
CA THR A 344 -13.47 -17.85 -9.60
C THR A 344 -14.89 -17.48 -10.03
N GLY A 345 -15.36 -17.94 -11.20
CA GLY A 345 -16.71 -17.67 -11.69
C GLY A 345 -17.03 -16.18 -11.90
N ARG A 346 -16.04 -15.29 -11.81
CA ARG A 346 -16.19 -13.82 -11.89
C ARG A 346 -15.93 -13.23 -13.27
N LEU A 347 -15.62 -14.05 -14.26
CA LEU A 347 -15.43 -13.57 -15.62
C LEU A 347 -16.73 -13.73 -16.39
N PRO A 348 -17.29 -12.64 -16.96
CA PRO A 348 -18.47 -12.74 -17.79
C PRO A 348 -18.18 -13.60 -19.05
N GLY A 349 -19.25 -14.16 -19.62
CA GLY A 349 -19.20 -15.19 -20.66
C GLY A 349 -18.37 -14.84 -21.91
N PRO A 350 -18.21 -15.80 -22.85
CA PRO A 350 -17.21 -15.80 -23.94
C PRO A 350 -17.21 -14.62 -24.93
N GLY A 351 -18.04 -13.58 -24.74
CA GLY A 351 -18.05 -12.34 -25.52
C GLY A 351 -17.45 -11.09 -24.83
N HIS A 352 -17.03 -11.17 -23.55
CA HIS A 352 -16.62 -9.98 -22.79
C HIS A 352 -15.11 -9.74 -22.68
N PHE A 353 -14.28 -10.73 -23.02
CA PHE A 353 -12.88 -10.48 -23.40
C PHE A 353 -12.79 -10.27 -24.90
N ALA A 354 -13.58 -9.32 -25.40
CA ALA A 354 -13.26 -8.77 -26.70
C ALA A 354 -11.97 -7.96 -26.53
N CYS A 355 -11.05 -8.15 -27.48
CA CYS A 355 -9.96 -7.21 -27.71
C CYS A 355 -10.55 -5.78 -27.66
N PRO A 356 -9.88 -4.78 -27.06
CA PRO A 356 -10.44 -3.41 -26.95
C PRO A 356 -10.88 -2.80 -28.30
N LEU A 357 -10.50 -3.43 -29.43
CA LEU A 357 -11.05 -3.23 -30.77
C LEU A 357 -12.60 -3.13 -30.88
N SER A 358 -13.39 -3.55 -29.89
CA SER A 358 -14.87 -3.43 -29.98
C SER A 358 -15.50 -2.30 -29.16
N ALA A 359 -14.78 -1.64 -28.24
CA ALA A 359 -15.34 -0.62 -27.35
C ALA A 359 -14.42 0.60 -27.28
N GLY A 360 -14.57 1.50 -28.26
CA GLY A 360 -13.94 2.82 -28.23
C GLY A 360 -14.66 3.74 -27.23
N PRO A 361 -13.97 4.75 -26.68
CA PRO A 361 -14.59 5.76 -25.84
C PRO A 361 -15.45 6.68 -26.69
N ASP A 362 -16.74 6.76 -26.39
CA ASP A 362 -17.59 7.81 -26.93
C ASP A 362 -17.26 9.10 -26.16
N LYS A 363 -16.31 9.90 -26.67
CA LYS A 363 -15.83 11.14 -26.04
C LYS A 363 -16.85 12.29 -26.08
N ASN A 364 -18.11 12.02 -26.38
CA ASN A 364 -19.21 12.99 -26.35
C ASN A 364 -20.39 12.45 -25.52
N ARG A 365 -20.29 12.51 -24.19
CA ARG A 365 -21.47 12.60 -23.32
C ARG A 365 -21.15 13.10 -21.92
#